data_AF-A0A377KNK2-F1
#
_entry.id   AF-A0A377KNK2-F1
#
_cell.length_a   1.000
_cell.length_b   1.000
_cell.length_c   1.000
_cell.angle_alpha   90.00
_cell.angle_beta   90.00
_cell.angle_gamma   90.00
#
_symmetry.space_group_name_H-M   'P 1'
#
loop_
_entity.id
_entity.type
_entity.pdbx_description
1 polymer ?
#
loop_
_entity_poly.entity_id
_entity_poly.type
_entity_poly.pdbx_seq_one_letter_code
_entity_poly.pdbx_strand_id
1 'polypeptide(L)'
;MISFVGLLFILGCVGIWYFIKKYKNKKYRNYSIILVVICMIIIGISVEMQHNAQEKQDELAIKVSEENDYGDNEAQFNTNSAGTAVIKGTTLPDAKVTLTPDAEAKETGFKNQKTTADKKGTFKFSVDLTKEQGLEAFTLEADSKGLNKESLDVSVFNDSKAYNDAQAAIEKQEAEKKAKEDAKKKAEKEAADAAKAEAEKKEAEAKAAEDAKKKDITVLSNDPTIEQRTILNDLAQQQFEQQYPYKGSKIHSIMGVIQDWTQKDGGWYYKAEATIANAFNAERDTTVEITITPVSSNSGNVTIIDY
;
A
#
# COMPACT_ATOMS: atom_id res chain seq x y z
N MET A 1 43.61 -39.05 -52.92
CA MET A 1 44.58 -39.03 -51.78
C MET A 1 44.70 -40.40 -51.12
N ILE A 2 43.59 -41.05 -50.77
CA ILE A 2 43.55 -42.41 -50.17
C ILE A 2 44.30 -43.46 -51.02
N SER A 3 44.16 -43.46 -52.34
CA SER A 3 44.86 -44.41 -53.23
C SER A 3 46.38 -44.30 -53.20
N PHE A 4 46.93 -43.10 -52.94
CA PHE A 4 48.37 -42.88 -52.84
C PHE A 4 48.92 -43.34 -51.48
N VAL A 5 48.18 -43.06 -50.40
CA VAL A 5 48.51 -43.52 -49.04
C VAL A 5 48.42 -45.05 -48.94
N GLY A 6 47.45 -45.67 -49.60
CA GLY A 6 47.33 -47.13 -49.68
C GLY A 6 48.52 -47.79 -50.38
N LEU A 7 49.05 -47.17 -51.44
CA LEU A 7 50.22 -47.69 -52.15
C LEU A 7 51.50 -47.59 -51.29
N LEU A 8 51.67 -46.50 -50.53
CA LEU A 8 52.77 -46.34 -49.56
C LEU A 8 52.67 -47.35 -48.40
N PHE A 9 51.47 -47.66 -47.94
CA PHE A 9 51.24 -48.69 -46.92
C PHE A 9 51.70 -50.07 -47.41
N ILE A 10 51.35 -50.45 -48.64
CA ILE A 10 51.78 -51.74 -49.23
C ILE A 10 53.30 -51.77 -49.39
N LEU A 11 53.92 -50.69 -49.87
CA LEU A 11 55.39 -50.60 -49.97
C LEU A 11 56.07 -50.70 -48.61
N GLY A 12 55.50 -50.10 -47.57
CA GLY A 12 55.96 -50.24 -46.19
C GLY A 12 55.92 -51.69 -45.72
N CYS A 13 54.80 -52.40 -45.91
CA CYS A 13 54.64 -53.81 -45.57
C CYS A 13 55.63 -54.72 -46.32
N VAL A 14 55.81 -54.50 -47.62
CA VAL A 14 56.79 -55.23 -48.44
C VAL A 14 58.22 -54.92 -48.00
N GLY A 15 58.52 -53.66 -47.67
CA GLY A 15 59.81 -53.23 -47.14
C GLY A 15 60.17 -53.91 -45.81
N ILE A 16 59.22 -54.02 -44.89
CA ILE A 16 59.40 -54.75 -43.62
C ILE A 16 59.78 -56.21 -43.90
N TRP A 17 59.03 -56.90 -44.76
CA TRP A 17 59.30 -58.29 -45.12
C TRP A 17 60.68 -58.45 -45.79
N TYR A 18 61.01 -57.58 -46.74
CA TYR A 18 62.27 -57.60 -47.48
C TYR A 18 63.49 -57.41 -46.56
N PHE A 19 63.45 -56.43 -45.65
CA PHE A 19 64.54 -56.13 -44.72
C PHE A 19 64.62 -57.09 -43.52
N ILE A 20 63.60 -57.91 -43.28
CA ILE A 20 63.66 -59.03 -42.33
C ILE A 20 64.30 -60.26 -42.98
N LYS A 21 63.88 -60.60 -44.20
CA LYS A 21 64.15 -61.92 -44.80
C LYS A 21 65.31 -61.94 -45.80
N LYS A 22 65.48 -60.89 -46.61
CA LYS A 22 66.43 -60.91 -47.75
C LYS A 22 67.68 -60.05 -47.53
N TYR A 23 67.54 -58.91 -46.86
CA TYR A 23 68.69 -58.03 -46.56
C TYR A 23 68.54 -57.46 -45.15
N LYS A 24 69.14 -58.12 -44.15
CA LYS A 24 68.98 -57.77 -42.73
C LYS A 24 69.61 -56.41 -42.41
N ASN A 25 68.84 -55.34 -42.55
CA ASN A 25 69.22 -54.00 -42.14
C ASN A 25 68.18 -53.42 -41.17
N LYS A 26 68.56 -53.33 -39.88
CA LYS A 26 67.66 -52.91 -38.81
C LYS A 26 67.16 -51.48 -38.98
N LYS A 27 67.96 -50.58 -39.57
CA LYS A 27 67.60 -49.17 -39.74
C LYS A 27 66.48 -48.98 -40.76
N TYR A 28 66.61 -49.59 -41.95
CA TYR A 28 65.58 -49.49 -43.01
C TYR A 28 64.31 -50.28 -42.70
N ARG A 29 64.42 -51.37 -41.93
CA ARG A 29 63.26 -52.06 -41.37
C ARG A 29 62.47 -51.13 -40.45
N ASN A 30 63.14 -50.43 -39.54
CA ASN A 30 62.46 -49.51 -38.61
C ASN A 30 61.80 -48.34 -39.36
N TYR A 31 62.43 -47.79 -40.41
CA TYR A 31 61.78 -46.79 -41.25
C TYR A 31 60.53 -47.32 -41.98
N SER A 32 60.56 -48.57 -42.44
CA SER A 32 59.39 -49.18 -43.09
C SER A 32 58.23 -49.39 -42.10
N ILE A 33 58.53 -49.76 -40.84
CA ILE A 33 57.52 -49.86 -39.77
C ILE A 33 56.91 -48.49 -39.47
N ILE A 34 57.73 -47.46 -39.32
CA ILE A 34 57.26 -46.09 -39.06
C ILE A 34 56.34 -45.62 -40.19
N LEU A 35 56.70 -45.89 -41.45
CA LEU A 35 55.88 -45.55 -42.61
C LEU A 35 54.49 -46.21 -42.56
N VAL A 36 54.42 -47.49 -42.20
CA VAL A 36 53.16 -48.23 -42.06
C VAL A 36 52.28 -47.62 -40.96
N VAL A 37 52.87 -47.27 -39.80
CA VAL A 37 52.13 -46.67 -38.67
C VAL A 37 51.56 -45.30 -39.05
N ILE A 38 52.35 -44.45 -39.74
CA ILE A 38 51.87 -43.14 -40.21
C ILE A 38 50.71 -43.30 -41.19
N CYS A 39 50.79 -44.26 -42.11
CA CYS A 39 49.70 -44.53 -43.05
C CYS A 39 48.42 -44.98 -42.33
N MET A 40 48.51 -45.81 -41.28
CA MET A 40 47.35 -46.21 -40.48
C MET A 40 46.67 -45.03 -39.78
N ILE A 41 47.45 -44.09 -39.23
CA ILE A 41 46.91 -42.89 -38.57
C ILE A 41 46.17 -42.01 -39.60
N ILE A 42 46.76 -41.79 -40.77
CA ILE A 42 46.13 -40.96 -41.83
C ILE A 42 44.84 -41.60 -42.35
N ILE A 43 44.83 -42.92 -42.54
CA ILE A 43 43.62 -43.65 -42.96
C ILE A 43 42.55 -43.57 -41.85
N GLY A 44 42.92 -43.75 -40.58
CA GLY A 44 41.99 -43.62 -39.45
C GLY A 44 41.31 -42.26 -39.37
N ILE A 45 42.09 -41.17 -39.43
CA ILE A 45 41.56 -39.80 -39.40
C ILE A 45 40.71 -39.51 -40.66
N SER A 46 41.07 -40.07 -41.82
CA SER A 46 40.30 -39.89 -43.06
C SER A 46 38.95 -40.61 -43.02
N VAL A 47 38.88 -41.79 -42.40
CA VAL A 47 37.62 -42.52 -42.20
C VAL A 47 36.70 -41.76 -41.23
N GLU A 48 37.27 -41.13 -40.21
CA GLU A 48 36.55 -40.30 -39.24
C GLU A 48 36.07 -38.96 -39.84
N MET A 49 36.80 -38.41 -40.82
CA MET A 49 36.35 -37.26 -41.63
C MET A 49 35.25 -37.63 -42.64
N GLN A 50 35.22 -38.86 -43.17
CA GLN A 50 34.14 -39.29 -44.08
C GLN A 50 32.85 -39.63 -43.33
N HIS A 51 32.93 -40.09 -42.07
CA HIS A 51 31.74 -40.31 -41.23
C HIS A 51 31.12 -39.01 -40.69
N ASN A 52 31.88 -37.93 -40.55
CA ASN A 52 31.38 -36.62 -40.08
C ASN A 52 30.81 -35.71 -41.18
N ALA A 53 30.87 -36.12 -42.45
CA ALA A 53 30.44 -35.31 -43.59
C ALA A 53 29.09 -35.74 -44.19
N GLN A 54 28.32 -36.60 -43.52
CA GLN A 54 27.05 -37.11 -44.01
C GLN A 54 25.90 -36.76 -43.05
N GLU A 55 24.93 -35.99 -43.59
CA GLU A 55 23.65 -35.50 -43.03
C GLU A 55 23.69 -34.30 -42.07
N LYS A 56 23.85 -33.09 -42.64
CA LYS A 56 23.09 -31.93 -42.15
C LYS A 56 21.72 -31.99 -42.83
N GLN A 57 20.76 -32.69 -42.23
CA GLN A 57 19.36 -32.43 -42.55
C GLN A 57 19.10 -30.97 -42.14
N ASP A 58 18.54 -30.19 -43.06
CA ASP A 58 18.03 -28.86 -42.73
C ASP A 58 16.85 -29.04 -41.76
N GLU A 59 17.14 -29.00 -40.45
CA GLU A 59 16.14 -29.02 -39.39
C GLU A 59 15.24 -27.78 -39.51
N LEU A 60 13.92 -27.96 -39.37
CA LEU A 60 13.00 -26.84 -39.30
C LEU A 60 13.28 -26.10 -38.00
N ALA A 61 13.59 -24.82 -38.08
CA ALA A 61 13.81 -23.96 -36.91
C ALA A 61 13.23 -22.58 -37.19
N ILE A 62 12.74 -21.90 -36.16
CA ILE A 62 12.28 -20.51 -36.23
C ILE A 62 13.33 -19.64 -35.54
N LYS A 63 13.78 -18.58 -36.23
CA LYS A 63 14.68 -17.57 -35.65
C LYS A 63 14.13 -16.19 -35.94
N VAL A 64 13.79 -15.43 -34.92
CA VAL A 64 13.30 -14.05 -35.07
C VAL A 64 14.44 -13.05 -34.89
N SER A 65 14.37 -11.93 -35.61
CA SER A 65 15.39 -10.87 -35.53
C SER A 65 14.95 -9.81 -34.53
N GLU A 66 15.81 -9.55 -33.53
CA GLU A 66 15.69 -8.63 -32.39
C GLU A 66 15.18 -9.24 -31.07
N GLU A 67 15.71 -8.70 -29.99
CA GLU A 67 16.26 -9.36 -28.80
C GLU A 67 15.45 -8.98 -27.55
N ASN A 68 14.99 -9.99 -26.82
CA ASN A 68 14.83 -10.04 -25.36
C ASN A 68 14.62 -11.52 -25.03
N ASP A 69 15.73 -12.26 -24.97
CA ASP A 69 15.80 -13.68 -24.60
C ASP A 69 15.40 -13.85 -23.13
N TYR A 70 14.10 -14.09 -22.91
CA TYR A 70 13.53 -14.49 -21.62
C TYR A 70 13.16 -15.98 -21.68
N GLY A 71 14.13 -16.83 -22.03
CA GLY A 71 14.01 -18.29 -21.99
C GLY A 71 13.88 -18.92 -23.37
N ASP A 72 14.22 -20.22 -23.43
CA ASP A 72 14.56 -20.97 -24.65
C ASP A 72 13.46 -21.07 -25.75
N ASN A 73 12.29 -20.41 -25.63
CA ASN A 73 11.20 -20.49 -26.62
C ASN A 73 10.17 -19.32 -26.62
N GLU A 74 10.56 -18.12 -26.18
CA GLU A 74 9.69 -16.92 -26.25
C GLU A 74 10.39 -15.76 -26.96
N ALA A 75 9.63 -14.99 -27.74
CA ALA A 75 10.09 -13.74 -28.36
C ALA A 75 9.19 -12.56 -28.01
N GLN A 76 9.81 -11.42 -27.70
CA GLN A 76 9.09 -10.21 -27.31
C GLN A 76 9.31 -9.11 -28.34
N PHE A 77 8.24 -8.38 -28.67
CA PHE A 77 8.25 -7.26 -29.59
C PHE A 77 7.54 -6.06 -28.99
N ASN A 78 8.05 -4.87 -29.26
CA ASN A 78 7.36 -3.64 -28.92
C ASN A 78 6.76 -3.01 -30.18
N THR A 79 5.57 -2.42 -30.04
CA THR A 79 5.01 -1.62 -31.12
C THR A 79 5.79 -0.34 -31.32
N ASN A 80 5.82 0.18 -32.54
CA ASN A 80 6.28 1.54 -32.79
C ASN A 80 5.29 2.59 -32.22
N SER A 81 5.64 3.87 -32.37
CA SER A 81 4.80 4.99 -31.91
C SER A 81 3.36 5.02 -32.46
N ALA A 82 3.09 4.35 -33.59
CA ALA A 82 1.78 4.24 -34.20
C ALA A 82 0.98 3.02 -33.72
N GLY A 83 1.56 2.15 -32.88
CA GLY A 83 0.92 0.93 -32.39
C GLY A 83 1.16 -0.31 -33.25
N THR A 84 2.09 -0.28 -34.20
CA THR A 84 2.40 -1.45 -35.04
C THR A 84 3.69 -2.12 -34.58
N ALA A 85 3.65 -3.40 -34.25
CA ALA A 85 4.81 -4.27 -34.11
C ALA A 85 5.04 -5.07 -35.39
N VAL A 86 6.31 -5.25 -35.75
CA VAL A 86 6.71 -5.99 -36.95
C VAL A 86 7.51 -7.21 -36.54
N ILE A 87 6.86 -8.37 -36.57
CA ILE A 87 7.48 -9.65 -36.24
C ILE A 87 8.18 -10.16 -37.50
N LYS A 88 9.51 -10.23 -37.47
CA LYS A 88 10.33 -10.72 -38.58
C LYS A 88 11.22 -11.85 -38.13
N GLY A 89 11.35 -12.86 -38.98
CA GLY A 89 12.26 -13.97 -38.72
C GLY A 89 12.61 -14.76 -39.96
N THR A 90 13.35 -15.83 -39.73
CA THR A 90 13.82 -16.80 -40.71
C THR A 90 13.44 -18.21 -40.29
N THR A 91 13.10 -19.05 -41.26
CA THR A 91 12.88 -20.49 -41.14
C THR A 91 13.34 -21.18 -42.43
N LEU A 92 12.91 -22.42 -42.70
CA LEU A 92 13.22 -23.07 -43.98
C LEU A 92 12.55 -22.34 -45.16
N PRO A 93 13.22 -22.26 -46.33
CA PRO A 93 12.62 -21.73 -47.54
C PRO A 93 11.29 -22.42 -47.86
N ASP A 94 10.31 -21.64 -48.31
CA ASP A 94 8.97 -22.10 -48.67
C ASP A 94 8.14 -22.75 -47.53
N ALA A 95 8.62 -22.71 -46.27
CA ALA A 95 7.84 -23.15 -45.12
C ALA A 95 6.61 -22.27 -44.89
N LYS A 96 5.50 -22.88 -44.49
CA LYS A 96 4.28 -22.14 -44.11
C LYS A 96 4.43 -21.66 -42.68
N VAL A 97 4.16 -20.38 -42.44
CA VAL A 97 4.25 -19.78 -41.11
C VAL A 97 2.88 -19.24 -40.73
N THR A 98 2.40 -19.57 -39.53
CA THR A 98 1.11 -19.11 -38.99
C THR A 98 1.34 -18.39 -37.68
N LEU A 99 0.82 -17.17 -37.55
CA LEU A 99 0.75 -16.45 -36.28
C LEU A 99 -0.67 -16.61 -35.73
N THR A 100 -0.80 -17.28 -34.60
CA THR A 100 -2.09 -17.59 -33.97
C THR A 100 -2.23 -16.79 -32.68
N PRO A 101 -3.23 -15.90 -32.54
CA PRO A 101 -3.50 -15.25 -31.25
C PRO A 101 -3.89 -16.29 -30.20
N ASP A 102 -3.55 -16.01 -28.94
CA ASP A 102 -3.98 -16.80 -27.80
C ASP A 102 -5.50 -16.63 -27.53
N ALA A 103 -5.97 -16.99 -26.33
CA ALA A 103 -7.38 -16.83 -25.99
C ALA A 103 -7.75 -15.35 -25.79
N GLU A 104 -6.91 -14.58 -25.09
CA GLU A 104 -7.16 -13.19 -24.72
C GLU A 104 -7.12 -12.28 -25.95
N ALA A 105 -6.11 -12.45 -26.81
CA ALA A 105 -5.97 -11.72 -28.07
C ALA A 105 -7.12 -12.02 -29.06
N LYS A 106 -7.76 -13.20 -28.98
CA LYS A 106 -8.95 -13.49 -29.79
C LYS A 106 -10.17 -12.69 -29.32
N GLU A 107 -10.31 -12.48 -28.01
CA GLU A 107 -11.41 -11.68 -27.45
C GLU A 107 -11.27 -10.21 -27.86
N THR A 108 -10.04 -9.73 -28.05
CA THR A 108 -9.74 -8.38 -28.57
C THR A 108 -9.82 -8.27 -30.10
N GLY A 109 -10.18 -9.37 -30.78
CA GLY A 109 -10.52 -9.38 -32.21
C GLY A 109 -9.41 -9.82 -33.15
N PHE A 110 -8.24 -10.26 -32.65
CA PHE A 110 -7.20 -10.83 -33.50
C PHE A 110 -7.63 -12.16 -34.13
N LYS A 111 -7.11 -12.41 -35.33
CA LYS A 111 -7.33 -13.64 -36.09
C LYS A 111 -6.00 -14.21 -36.52
N ASN A 112 -5.98 -15.51 -36.83
CA ASN A 112 -4.78 -16.16 -37.33
C ASN A 112 -4.30 -15.49 -38.62
N GLN A 113 -3.04 -15.10 -38.63
CA GLN A 113 -2.35 -14.61 -39.83
C GLN A 113 -1.51 -15.73 -40.42
N LYS A 114 -1.38 -15.78 -41.75
CA LYS A 114 -0.61 -16.82 -42.45
C LYS A 114 0.29 -16.19 -43.50
N THR A 115 1.49 -16.73 -43.65
CA THR A 115 2.44 -16.36 -44.70
C THR A 115 3.26 -17.58 -45.12
N THR A 116 4.08 -17.42 -46.14
CA THR A 116 5.07 -18.42 -46.58
C THR A 116 6.44 -17.77 -46.56
N ALA A 117 7.42 -18.44 -45.97
CA ALA A 117 8.81 -18.00 -45.96
C ALA A 117 9.34 -17.89 -47.40
N ASP A 118 10.07 -16.82 -47.69
CA ASP A 118 10.62 -16.62 -49.03
C ASP A 118 11.75 -17.62 -49.36
N LYS A 119 12.37 -17.48 -50.53
CA LYS A 119 13.47 -18.36 -50.98
C LYS A 119 14.71 -18.29 -50.09
N LYS A 120 14.83 -17.28 -49.22
CA LYS A 120 15.88 -17.12 -48.22
C LYS A 120 15.40 -17.55 -46.83
N GLY A 121 14.19 -18.10 -46.72
CA GLY A 121 13.59 -18.49 -45.46
C GLY A 121 12.96 -17.33 -44.67
N THR A 122 12.89 -16.11 -45.20
CA THR A 122 12.44 -14.93 -44.45
C THR A 122 10.91 -14.84 -44.43
N PHE A 123 10.34 -14.51 -43.26
CA PHE A 123 8.91 -14.22 -43.09
C PHE A 123 8.69 -12.92 -42.30
N LYS A 124 7.48 -12.37 -42.40
CA LYS A 124 7.08 -11.16 -41.68
C LYS A 124 5.58 -11.18 -41.35
N PHE A 125 5.23 -10.74 -40.15
CA PHE A 125 3.88 -10.37 -39.74
C PHE A 125 3.83 -8.91 -39.25
N SER A 126 2.62 -8.36 -39.22
CA SER A 126 2.32 -7.05 -38.66
C SER A 126 1.21 -7.21 -37.64
N VAL A 127 1.41 -6.66 -36.45
CA VAL A 127 0.44 -6.67 -35.36
C VAL A 127 0.18 -5.22 -34.97
N ASP A 128 -1.07 -4.79 -35.06
CA ASP A 128 -1.49 -3.43 -34.68
C ASP A 128 -2.25 -3.49 -33.36
N LEU A 129 -1.73 -2.83 -32.33
CA LEU A 129 -2.36 -2.71 -31.02
C LEU A 129 -3.05 -1.35 -30.88
N THR A 130 -4.27 -1.36 -30.37
CA THR A 130 -5.01 -0.14 -30.01
C THR A 130 -4.53 0.41 -28.67
N LYS A 131 -4.86 1.67 -28.36
CA LYS A 131 -4.49 2.33 -27.10
C LYS A 131 -5.04 1.66 -25.83
N GLU A 132 -5.94 0.70 -25.95
CA GLU A 132 -6.55 -0.04 -24.83
C GLU A 132 -5.83 -1.36 -24.55
N GLN A 133 -5.03 -1.84 -25.51
CA GLN A 133 -4.33 -3.13 -25.45
C GLN A 133 -2.88 -2.90 -25.03
N GLY A 134 -2.51 -3.29 -23.81
CA GLY A 134 -1.14 -3.10 -23.30
C GLY A 134 -0.16 -4.20 -23.70
N LEU A 135 -0.65 -5.44 -23.82
CA LEU A 135 0.10 -6.64 -24.17
C LEU A 135 -0.85 -7.58 -24.90
N GLU A 136 -0.37 -8.24 -25.96
CA GLU A 136 -1.09 -9.30 -26.65
C GLU A 136 -0.13 -10.47 -26.94
N ALA A 137 -0.61 -11.70 -26.76
CA ALA A 137 0.19 -12.90 -26.93
C ALA A 137 -0.25 -13.73 -28.15
N PHE A 138 0.73 -14.34 -28.81
CA PHE A 138 0.56 -15.13 -30.02
C PHE A 138 1.47 -16.35 -29.98
N THR A 139 1.13 -17.38 -30.75
CA THR A 139 2.01 -18.51 -31.06
C THR A 139 2.36 -18.48 -32.55
N LEU A 140 3.64 -18.51 -32.85
CA LEU A 140 4.20 -18.56 -34.19
C LEU A 140 4.56 -20.01 -34.53
N GLU A 141 3.88 -20.60 -35.51
CA GLU A 141 4.09 -21.99 -35.93
C GLU A 141 4.67 -22.05 -37.35
N ALA A 142 5.74 -22.82 -37.56
CA ALA A 142 6.29 -23.13 -38.88
C ALA A 142 6.02 -24.59 -39.26
N ASP A 143 5.65 -24.82 -40.52
CA ASP A 143 5.33 -26.14 -41.08
C ASP A 143 5.99 -26.30 -42.45
N SER A 144 6.76 -27.38 -42.61
CA SER A 144 7.36 -27.80 -43.88
C SER A 144 7.15 -29.30 -44.11
N LYS A 145 6.90 -29.68 -45.36
CA LYS A 145 6.44 -31.03 -45.71
C LYS A 145 7.48 -32.09 -45.32
N GLY A 146 7.10 -33.00 -44.44
CA GLY A 146 7.92 -34.13 -44.01
C GLY A 146 8.82 -33.83 -42.81
N LEU A 147 8.64 -32.67 -42.15
CA LEU A 147 9.30 -32.30 -40.91
C LEU A 147 8.25 -32.10 -39.80
N ASN A 148 8.68 -32.18 -38.54
CA ASN A 148 7.85 -31.78 -37.41
C ASN A 148 7.63 -30.27 -37.44
N LYS A 149 6.49 -29.82 -36.93
CA LYS A 149 6.20 -28.40 -36.78
C LYS A 149 7.05 -27.82 -35.66
N GLU A 150 7.48 -26.58 -35.86
CA GLU A 150 8.14 -25.78 -34.84
C GLU A 150 7.19 -24.69 -34.34
N SER A 151 7.30 -24.34 -33.07
CA SER A 151 6.47 -23.31 -32.44
C SER A 151 7.30 -22.41 -31.53
N LEU A 152 6.96 -21.13 -31.52
CA LEU A 152 7.59 -20.10 -30.72
C LEU A 152 6.49 -19.20 -30.14
N ASP A 153 6.53 -18.92 -28.84
CA ASP A 153 5.61 -17.97 -28.22
C ASP A 153 6.07 -16.54 -28.48
N VAL A 154 5.10 -15.65 -28.73
CA VAL A 154 5.35 -14.27 -29.15
C VAL A 154 4.49 -13.30 -28.34
N SER A 155 5.16 -12.44 -27.57
CA SER A 155 4.53 -11.39 -26.77
C SER A 155 4.73 -10.03 -27.44
N VAL A 156 3.65 -9.25 -27.62
CA VAL A 156 3.70 -7.92 -28.23
C VAL A 156 3.26 -6.85 -27.22
N PHE A 157 4.19 -6.02 -26.77
CA PHE A 157 3.93 -4.91 -25.85
C PHE A 157 3.60 -3.62 -26.59
N ASN A 158 2.64 -2.87 -26.07
CA ASN A 158 2.21 -1.60 -26.67
C ASN A 158 3.03 -0.42 -26.15
N ASP A 159 3.99 0.02 -26.96
CA ASP A 159 4.78 1.23 -26.74
C ASP A 159 4.27 2.42 -27.58
N SER A 160 3.03 2.34 -28.11
CA SER A 160 2.47 3.42 -28.91
C SER A 160 2.30 4.70 -28.10
N LYS A 161 2.40 5.84 -28.79
CA LYS A 161 2.14 7.14 -28.17
C LYS A 161 0.71 7.20 -27.61
N ALA A 162 -0.26 6.63 -28.33
CA ALA A 162 -1.65 6.66 -27.93
C ALA A 162 -1.93 5.85 -26.65
N TYR A 163 -1.29 4.68 -26.49
CA TYR A 163 -1.38 3.88 -25.27
C TYR A 163 -0.75 4.62 -24.09
N ASN A 164 0.48 5.10 -24.26
CA ASN A 164 1.20 5.82 -23.19
C ASN A 164 0.48 7.10 -22.74
N ASP A 165 -0.06 7.88 -23.69
CA ASP A 165 -0.87 9.06 -23.36
C ASP A 165 -2.16 8.68 -22.61
N ALA A 166 -2.80 7.56 -22.96
CA ALA A 166 -3.99 7.08 -22.28
C ALA A 166 -3.69 6.63 -20.84
N GLN A 167 -2.59 5.91 -20.63
CA GLN A 167 -2.16 5.50 -19.29
C GLN A 167 -1.83 6.72 -18.41
N ALA A 168 -1.11 7.70 -18.94
CA ALA A 168 -0.82 8.94 -18.22
C ALA A 168 -2.10 9.74 -17.87
N ALA A 169 -3.10 9.72 -18.74
CA ALA A 169 -4.39 10.37 -18.47
C ALA A 169 -5.18 9.65 -17.36
N ILE A 170 -5.15 8.32 -17.33
CA ILE A 170 -5.75 7.51 -16.26
C ILE A 170 -5.07 7.82 -14.93
N GLU A 171 -3.73 7.76 -14.88
CA GLU A 171 -2.96 8.04 -13.66
C GLU A 171 -3.25 9.44 -13.12
N LYS A 172 -3.30 10.45 -14.00
CA LYS A 172 -3.66 11.82 -13.62
C LYS A 172 -5.07 11.90 -13.05
N GLN A 173 -6.06 11.24 -13.65
CA GLN A 173 -7.43 11.25 -13.14
C GLN A 173 -7.54 10.55 -11.78
N GLU A 174 -6.83 9.45 -11.58
CA GLU A 174 -6.80 8.74 -10.29
C GLU A 174 -6.15 9.58 -9.20
N ALA A 175 -5.04 10.25 -9.51
CA ALA A 175 -4.38 11.18 -8.60
C ALA A 175 -5.29 12.36 -8.20
N GLU A 176 -5.98 12.97 -9.17
CA GLU A 176 -6.95 14.05 -8.91
C GLU A 176 -8.15 13.57 -8.07
N LYS A 177 -8.65 12.37 -8.32
CA LYS A 177 -9.74 11.76 -7.55
C LYS A 177 -9.32 11.52 -6.10
N LYS A 178 -8.14 10.95 -5.89
CA LYS A 178 -7.57 10.72 -4.56
C LYS A 178 -7.36 12.02 -3.79
N ALA A 179 -6.81 13.05 -4.43
CA ALA A 179 -6.63 14.36 -3.81
C ALA A 179 -7.96 15.01 -3.38
N LYS A 180 -9.02 14.89 -4.20
CA LYS A 180 -10.37 15.37 -3.84
C LYS A 180 -10.97 14.60 -2.67
N GLU A 181 -10.77 13.29 -2.62
CA GLU A 181 -11.26 12.45 -1.53
C GLU A 181 -10.56 12.75 -0.20
N ASP A 182 -9.23 12.92 -0.24
CA ASP A 182 -8.43 13.28 0.93
C ASP A 182 -8.79 14.67 1.46
N ALA A 183 -9.01 15.64 0.55
CA ALA A 183 -9.47 16.98 0.92
C ALA A 183 -10.87 16.96 1.58
N LYS A 184 -11.79 16.14 1.05
CA LYS A 184 -13.14 15.97 1.63
C LYS A 184 -13.08 15.36 3.02
N LYS A 185 -12.31 14.28 3.22
CA LYS A 185 -12.14 13.64 4.53
C LYS A 185 -11.53 14.59 5.56
N LYS A 186 -10.56 15.40 5.16
CA LYS A 186 -9.96 16.43 6.03
C LYS A 186 -10.99 17.47 6.45
N ALA A 187 -11.77 18.00 5.51
CA ALA A 187 -12.81 18.99 5.80
C ALA A 187 -13.92 18.44 6.72
N GLU A 188 -14.36 17.19 6.50
CA GLU A 188 -15.35 16.52 7.35
C GLU A 188 -14.83 16.33 8.78
N LYS A 189 -13.55 15.94 8.94
CA LYS A 189 -12.93 15.81 10.25
C LYS A 189 -12.81 17.15 10.98
N GLU A 190 -12.35 18.20 10.29
CA GLU A 190 -12.25 19.55 10.87
C GLU A 190 -13.62 20.09 11.30
N ALA A 191 -14.67 19.85 10.51
CA ALA A 191 -16.03 20.23 10.89
C ALA A 191 -16.56 19.44 12.10
N ALA A 192 -16.28 18.13 12.17
CA ALA A 192 -16.67 17.29 13.31
C ALA A 192 -15.95 17.68 14.60
N ASP A 193 -14.64 17.95 14.52
CA ASP A 193 -13.84 18.40 15.67
C ASP A 193 -14.32 19.78 16.16
N ALA A 194 -14.64 20.71 15.26
CA ALA A 194 -15.21 22.01 15.61
C ALA A 194 -16.59 21.89 16.28
N ALA A 195 -17.47 21.05 15.75
CA ALA A 195 -18.80 20.81 16.33
C ALA A 195 -18.71 20.18 17.73
N LYS A 196 -17.78 19.25 17.94
CA LYS A 196 -17.53 18.65 19.25
C LYS A 196 -17.02 19.68 20.25
N ALA A 197 -16.06 20.51 19.87
CA ALA A 197 -15.53 21.56 20.72
C ALA A 197 -16.61 22.60 21.11
N GLU A 198 -17.50 22.95 20.18
CA GLU A 198 -18.63 23.85 20.46
C GLU A 198 -19.64 23.21 21.42
N ALA A 199 -19.94 21.92 21.26
CA ALA A 199 -20.83 21.18 22.16
C ALA A 199 -20.26 21.08 23.59
N GLU A 200 -18.97 20.73 23.73
CA GLU A 200 -18.29 20.68 25.01
C GLU A 200 -18.27 22.05 25.71
N LYS A 201 -18.04 23.13 24.95
CA LYS A 201 -18.10 24.50 25.47
C LYS A 201 -19.50 24.86 25.98
N LYS A 202 -20.55 24.56 25.22
CA LYS A 202 -21.94 24.81 25.64
C LYS A 202 -22.32 24.01 26.88
N GLU A 203 -21.88 22.76 26.99
CA GLU A 203 -22.12 21.94 28.19
C GLU A 203 -21.40 22.50 29.42
N ALA A 204 -20.13 22.92 29.27
CA ALA A 204 -19.37 23.53 30.36
C ALA A 204 -19.99 24.86 30.82
N GLU A 205 -20.41 25.72 29.88
CA GLU A 205 -21.11 26.98 30.18
C GLU A 205 -22.45 26.73 30.89
N ALA A 206 -23.21 25.72 30.46
CA ALA A 206 -24.47 25.35 31.11
C ALA A 206 -24.27 24.86 32.55
N LYS A 207 -23.28 23.97 32.79
CA LYS A 207 -22.92 23.50 34.14
C LYS A 207 -22.47 24.67 35.03
N ALA A 208 -21.60 25.54 34.51
CA ALA A 208 -21.14 26.71 35.26
C ALA A 208 -22.29 27.67 35.62
N ALA A 209 -23.26 27.86 34.71
CA ALA A 209 -24.45 28.67 34.97
C ALA A 209 -25.39 28.02 35.99
N GLU A 210 -25.54 26.69 35.97
CA GLU A 210 -26.33 25.95 36.96
C GLU A 210 -25.70 26.02 38.35
N ASP A 211 -24.38 25.78 38.45
CA ASP A 211 -23.63 25.90 39.70
C ASP A 211 -23.63 27.33 40.23
N ALA A 212 -23.61 28.33 39.35
CA ALA A 212 -23.76 29.74 39.74
C ALA A 212 -25.12 30.02 40.38
N LYS A 213 -26.22 29.45 39.84
CA LYS A 213 -27.56 29.60 40.43
C LYS A 213 -27.69 28.89 41.77
N LYS A 214 -27.06 27.72 41.93
CA LYS A 214 -27.11 26.95 43.19
C LYS A 214 -26.54 27.71 44.38
N LYS A 215 -25.61 28.65 44.18
CA LYS A 215 -25.05 29.49 45.26
C LYS A 215 -25.66 30.89 45.35
N ASP A 216 -26.55 31.26 44.44
CA ASP A 216 -27.06 32.63 44.34
C ASP A 216 -28.24 32.84 45.30
N ILE A 217 -28.02 33.53 46.42
CA ILE A 217 -29.07 33.76 47.42
C ILE A 217 -30.20 34.70 46.93
N THR A 218 -30.08 35.34 45.77
CA THR A 218 -31.18 36.11 45.15
C THR A 218 -32.22 35.20 44.47
N VAL A 219 -31.84 33.96 44.16
CA VAL A 219 -32.76 32.94 43.64
C VAL A 219 -33.52 32.32 44.82
N LEU A 220 -34.69 32.90 45.11
CA LEU A 220 -35.52 32.47 46.22
C LEU A 220 -36.28 31.17 45.89
N SER A 221 -36.25 30.24 46.83
CA SER A 221 -37.03 29.00 46.86
C SER A 221 -37.50 28.73 48.28
N ASN A 222 -38.49 27.85 48.45
CA ASN A 222 -39.04 27.53 49.78
C ASN A 222 -37.95 27.09 50.77
N ASP A 223 -36.99 26.29 50.30
CA ASP A 223 -35.80 25.88 51.04
C ASP A 223 -34.55 26.28 50.24
N PRO A 224 -33.46 26.75 50.88
CA PRO A 224 -32.23 27.04 50.17
C PRO A 224 -31.48 25.75 49.78
N THR A 225 -30.63 25.85 48.77
CA THR A 225 -29.60 24.84 48.50
C THR A 225 -28.59 24.77 49.65
N ILE A 226 -27.72 23.75 49.63
CA ILE A 226 -26.65 23.61 50.63
C ILE A 226 -25.70 24.81 50.56
N GLU A 227 -25.36 25.27 49.35
CA GLU A 227 -24.43 26.38 49.13
C GLU A 227 -25.05 27.73 49.54
N GLN A 228 -26.32 27.98 49.22
CA GLN A 228 -27.06 29.16 49.69
C GLN A 228 -27.12 29.17 51.22
N ARG A 229 -27.44 28.04 51.84
CA ARG A 229 -27.49 27.90 53.31
C ARG A 229 -26.18 28.28 53.99
N THR A 230 -25.04 27.87 53.43
CA THR A 230 -23.72 28.28 53.95
C THR A 230 -23.57 29.79 53.92
N ILE A 231 -23.89 30.43 52.79
CA ILE A 231 -23.83 31.90 52.67
C ILE A 231 -24.77 32.59 53.66
N LEU A 232 -26.01 32.11 53.79
CA LEU A 232 -26.99 32.67 54.71
C LEU A 232 -26.55 32.56 56.17
N ASN A 233 -25.98 31.41 56.56
CA ASN A 233 -25.40 31.22 57.89
C ASN A 233 -24.24 32.17 58.15
N ASP A 234 -23.33 32.34 57.19
CA ASP A 234 -22.18 33.24 57.33
C ASP A 234 -22.63 34.69 57.49
N LEU A 235 -23.59 35.15 56.68
CA LEU A 235 -24.17 36.51 56.79
C LEU A 235 -24.87 36.71 58.14
N ALA A 236 -25.67 35.74 58.58
CA ALA A 236 -26.36 35.78 59.87
C ALA A 236 -25.36 35.86 61.04
N GLN A 237 -24.32 35.02 61.02
CA GLN A 237 -23.30 34.98 62.05
C GLN A 237 -22.50 36.30 62.09
N GLN A 238 -22.08 36.82 60.93
CA GLN A 238 -21.36 38.09 60.85
C GLN A 238 -22.18 39.24 61.43
N GLN A 239 -23.47 39.34 61.09
CA GLN A 239 -24.33 40.38 61.65
C GLN A 239 -24.55 40.20 63.15
N PHE A 240 -24.73 38.96 63.61
CA PHE A 240 -24.93 38.66 65.02
C PHE A 240 -23.71 39.05 65.85
N GLU A 241 -22.50 38.74 65.38
CA GLU A 241 -21.25 39.15 66.05
C GLU A 241 -21.07 40.67 66.09
N GLN A 242 -21.51 41.38 65.04
CA GLN A 242 -21.50 42.84 65.03
C GLN A 242 -22.50 43.44 66.03
N GLN A 243 -23.71 42.88 66.12
CA GLN A 243 -24.76 43.34 67.01
C GLN A 243 -24.49 42.97 68.48
N TYR A 244 -23.87 41.81 68.71
CA TYR A 244 -23.55 41.26 70.03
C TYR A 244 -22.05 40.91 70.14
N PRO A 245 -21.17 41.93 70.24
CA PRO A 245 -19.72 41.75 70.12
C PRO A 245 -19.05 41.12 71.35
N TYR A 246 -19.81 40.83 72.41
CA TYR A 246 -19.26 40.29 73.65
C TYR A 246 -19.08 38.79 73.59
N LYS A 247 -17.93 38.33 74.07
CA LYS A 247 -17.56 36.92 74.19
C LYS A 247 -18.63 36.15 74.98
N GLY A 248 -19.10 35.04 74.41
CA GLY A 248 -20.18 34.22 74.96
C GLY A 248 -21.46 34.31 74.13
N SER A 249 -21.64 35.41 73.37
CA SER A 249 -22.76 35.54 72.44
C SER A 249 -22.63 34.56 71.28
N LYS A 250 -23.68 33.79 70.99
CA LYS A 250 -23.72 32.84 69.86
C LYS A 250 -25.14 32.47 69.45
N ILE A 251 -25.31 32.13 68.18
CA ILE A 251 -26.52 31.47 67.67
C ILE A 251 -26.36 29.95 67.81
N HIS A 252 -27.36 29.24 68.33
CA HIS A 252 -27.32 27.77 68.46
C HIS A 252 -27.77 27.09 67.17
N SER A 253 -26.99 27.26 66.09
CA SER A 253 -27.36 26.91 64.70
C SER A 253 -27.49 25.42 64.35
N ILE A 254 -27.33 24.51 65.33
CA ILE A 254 -27.45 23.06 65.14
C ILE A 254 -28.51 22.46 66.08
N MET A 255 -28.41 22.73 67.38
CA MET A 255 -29.32 22.14 68.39
C MET A 255 -30.45 23.08 68.84
N GLY A 256 -30.37 24.37 68.50
CA GLY A 256 -31.38 25.38 68.87
C GLY A 256 -32.18 25.90 67.67
N VAL A 257 -32.16 25.21 66.53
CA VAL A 257 -32.90 25.65 65.33
C VAL A 257 -34.39 25.40 65.53
N ILE A 258 -35.20 26.47 65.44
CA ILE A 258 -36.66 26.42 65.59
C ILE A 258 -37.32 26.46 64.21
N GLN A 259 -36.87 27.35 63.33
CA GLN A 259 -37.24 27.41 61.92
C GLN A 259 -35.95 27.52 61.11
N ASP A 260 -35.70 26.48 60.33
CA ASP A 260 -34.59 26.50 59.39
C ASP A 260 -34.87 27.48 58.23
N TRP A 261 -33.85 27.84 57.47
CA TRP A 261 -33.94 28.83 56.40
C TRP A 261 -35.10 28.53 55.45
N THR A 262 -36.02 29.48 55.34
CA THR A 262 -37.15 29.41 54.40
C THR A 262 -37.44 30.77 53.80
N GLN A 263 -38.08 30.80 52.64
CA GLN A 263 -38.48 32.06 52.01
C GLN A 263 -39.63 32.72 52.79
N LYS A 264 -39.47 34.01 53.11
CA LYS A 264 -40.50 34.84 53.72
C LYS A 264 -40.36 36.29 53.26
N ASP A 265 -41.47 36.90 52.82
CA ASP A 265 -41.56 38.33 52.48
C ASP A 265 -40.47 38.86 51.53
N GLY A 266 -40.11 38.05 50.53
CA GLY A 266 -39.08 38.41 49.54
C GLY A 266 -37.63 38.32 50.06
N GLY A 267 -37.42 37.67 51.20
CA GLY A 267 -36.10 37.35 51.75
C GLY A 267 -36.04 35.94 52.34
N TRP A 268 -34.92 35.65 52.98
CA TRP A 268 -34.69 34.43 53.73
C TRP A 268 -34.95 34.66 55.20
N TYR A 269 -35.63 33.72 55.84
CA TYR A 269 -35.99 33.79 57.24
C TYR A 269 -35.48 32.57 58.01
N TYR A 270 -34.94 32.82 59.18
CA TYR A 270 -34.40 31.82 60.09
C TYR A 270 -34.76 32.16 61.54
N LYS A 271 -35.03 31.14 62.35
CA LYS A 271 -35.33 31.28 63.77
C LYS A 271 -34.57 30.26 64.58
N ALA A 272 -33.85 30.71 65.60
CA ALA A 272 -33.11 29.84 66.49
C ALA A 272 -33.00 30.41 67.90
N GLU A 273 -32.70 29.54 68.85
CA GLU A 273 -32.21 29.92 70.17
C GLU A 273 -30.81 30.56 70.04
N ALA A 274 -30.53 31.55 70.87
CA ALA A 274 -29.24 32.20 70.97
C ALA A 274 -28.91 32.53 72.42
N THR A 275 -27.62 32.58 72.73
CA THR A 275 -27.12 33.14 73.99
C THR A 275 -26.54 34.52 73.67
N ILE A 276 -26.86 35.54 74.47
CA ILE A 276 -26.31 36.90 74.33
C ILE A 276 -25.61 37.27 75.63
N ALA A 277 -24.33 37.62 75.53
CA ALA A 277 -23.52 38.09 76.64
C ALA A 277 -23.41 39.63 76.62
N ASN A 278 -23.17 40.23 77.78
CA ASN A 278 -22.85 41.67 77.90
C ASN A 278 -21.38 41.90 78.30
N ALA A 279 -20.99 43.17 78.46
CA ALA A 279 -19.64 43.58 78.86
C ALA A 279 -19.14 43.02 80.21
N PHE A 280 -20.04 42.50 81.04
CA PHE A 280 -19.75 41.91 82.35
C PHE A 280 -19.83 40.38 82.32
N ASN A 281 -19.91 39.77 81.13
CA ASN A 281 -20.07 38.33 80.91
C ASN A 281 -21.36 37.74 81.49
N ALA A 282 -22.38 38.57 81.76
CA ALA A 282 -23.70 38.05 82.08
C ALA A 282 -24.39 37.58 80.79
N GLU A 283 -24.91 36.34 80.80
CA GLU A 283 -25.54 35.69 79.66
C GLU A 283 -27.07 35.66 79.84
N ARG A 284 -27.79 35.80 78.72
CA ARG A 284 -29.21 35.46 78.62
C ARG A 284 -29.44 34.53 77.44
N ASP A 285 -30.31 33.55 77.63
CA ASP A 285 -30.84 32.75 76.54
C ASP A 285 -32.10 33.44 75.99
N THR A 286 -32.19 33.51 74.67
CA THR A 286 -33.25 34.20 73.92
C THR A 286 -33.56 33.43 72.65
N THR A 287 -34.65 33.78 71.99
CA THR A 287 -34.91 33.40 70.60
C THR A 287 -34.60 34.57 69.70
N VAL A 288 -33.86 34.31 68.62
CA VAL A 288 -33.63 35.30 67.55
C VAL A 288 -34.38 34.93 66.28
N GLU A 289 -34.92 35.94 65.63
CA GLU A 289 -35.46 35.89 64.28
C GLU A 289 -34.54 36.67 63.36
N ILE A 290 -34.09 36.02 62.30
CA ILE A 290 -33.14 36.56 61.34
C ILE A 290 -33.82 36.65 59.98
N THR A 291 -33.81 37.84 59.38
CA THR A 291 -34.28 38.06 58.01
C THR A 291 -33.13 38.58 57.16
N ILE A 292 -32.89 37.96 56.01
CA ILE A 292 -31.90 38.38 55.03
C ILE A 292 -32.62 38.77 53.75
N THR A 293 -32.54 40.05 53.37
CA THR A 293 -32.99 40.51 52.04
C THR A 293 -31.78 40.51 51.10
N PRO A 294 -31.73 39.61 50.10
CA PRO A 294 -30.61 39.54 49.17
C PRO A 294 -30.39 40.84 48.39
N VAL A 295 -29.13 41.22 48.20
CA VAL A 295 -28.69 42.37 47.39
C VAL A 295 -27.86 41.89 46.19
N SER A 296 -27.03 40.86 46.39
CA SER A 296 -26.31 40.15 45.33
C SER A 296 -26.30 38.65 45.62
N SER A 297 -25.67 37.86 44.75
CA SER A 297 -25.63 36.40 44.86
C SER A 297 -25.03 35.85 46.15
N ASN A 298 -24.30 36.68 46.89
CA ASN A 298 -23.65 36.30 48.14
C ASN A 298 -23.70 37.40 49.22
N SER A 299 -24.58 38.40 49.07
CA SER A 299 -24.72 39.47 50.06
C SER A 299 -26.17 39.88 50.23
N GLY A 300 -26.50 40.41 51.41
CA GLY A 300 -27.86 40.85 51.72
C GLY A 300 -27.89 41.73 52.97
N ASN A 301 -28.99 42.44 53.13
CA ASN A 301 -29.25 43.19 54.35
C ASN A 301 -29.79 42.23 55.41
N VAL A 302 -29.08 42.10 56.53
CA VAL A 302 -29.41 41.18 57.63
C VAL A 302 -30.06 41.96 58.76
N THR A 303 -31.24 41.52 59.20
CA THR A 303 -31.94 42.05 60.37
C THR A 303 -32.10 40.94 61.41
N ILE A 304 -31.72 41.22 62.66
CA ILE A 304 -31.83 40.29 63.79
C ILE A 304 -32.69 40.93 64.87
N ILE A 305 -33.78 40.25 65.23
CA ILE A 305 -34.67 40.62 66.33
C ILE A 305 -34.55 39.53 67.40
N ASP A 306 -34.25 39.93 68.63
CA ASP A 306 -34.21 39.05 69.81
C ASP A 306 -35.43 39.28 70.72
N TYR A 307 -35.88 38.23 71.42
CA TYR A 307 -37.08 38.23 72.27
C TYR A 307 -36.79 37.86 73.73
#